data_AF-A0AAJ1NW50-F1
#
_entry.id   AF-A0AAJ1NW50-F1
#
_cell.length_a   1.000
_cell.length_b   1.000
_cell.length_c   1.000
_cell.angle_alpha   90.00
_cell.angle_beta   90.00
_cell.angle_gamma   90.00
#
_symmetry.space_group_name_H-M   'P 1'
#
loop_
_entity.id
_entity.type
_entity.pdbx_description
1 polymer ?
#
loop_
_entity_poly.entity_id
_entity_poly.type
_entity_poly.pdbx_seq_one_letter_code
_entity_poly.pdbx_strand_id
1 'polypeptide(L)'
;MDIFQYLDEMQEDIFSLAVGQIEVKYYDMCSMLASGMHAERIKLIPLDTYEESMRIGVREALEVVECEEAKAIYFEYNLDNEWDSQFYICEEYVPLEEEDDDWASEWTYNIEGPRSVELADMYAENGFDTNEKAIGITLYLIARTVCSFMSVCSEVKSNIPICIGFHDQDPIIRTGRD
;
A
#
# COMPACT_ATOMS: atom_id res chain seq x y z
N MET A 1 14.51 14.90 5.60
CA MET A 1 13.08 14.93 5.24
C MET A 1 12.46 13.78 5.99
N ASP A 2 11.32 14.01 6.62
CA ASP A 2 10.64 12.98 7.41
C ASP A 2 9.97 11.96 6.46
N ILE A 3 9.83 10.70 6.87
CA ILE A 3 9.18 9.67 6.05
C ILE A 3 7.74 10.06 5.70
N PHE A 4 7.02 10.70 6.63
CA PHE A 4 5.65 11.17 6.41
C PHE A 4 5.55 12.19 5.26
N GLN A 5 6.55 13.07 5.11
CA GLN A 5 6.58 14.02 3.98
C GLN A 5 6.73 13.31 2.63
N TYR A 6 7.39 12.15 2.59
CA TYR A 6 7.46 11.33 1.38
C TYR A 6 6.18 10.54 1.14
N LEU A 7 5.44 10.16 2.19
CA LEU A 7 4.14 9.51 2.06
C LEU A 7 3.09 10.47 1.51
N ASP A 8 3.08 11.73 1.96
CA ASP A 8 2.27 12.80 1.37
C ASP A 8 2.59 12.99 -0.13
N GLU A 9 3.89 12.98 -0.48
CA GLU A 9 4.33 13.05 -1.86
C GLU A 9 3.90 11.83 -2.67
N MET A 10 3.88 10.64 -2.06
CA MET A 10 3.40 9.41 -2.68
C MET A 10 1.91 9.48 -3.01
N GLN A 11 1.09 10.04 -2.12
CA GLN A 11 -0.33 10.25 -2.38
C GLN A 11 -0.55 11.12 -3.64
N GLU A 12 0.21 12.20 -3.80
CA GLU A 12 0.15 13.04 -5.00
C GLU A 12 0.69 12.36 -6.26
N ASP A 13 1.76 11.55 -6.12
CA ASP A 13 2.29 10.75 -7.22
C ASP A 13 1.26 9.76 -7.75
N ILE A 14 0.53 9.09 -6.86
CA ILE A 14 -0.53 8.13 -7.20
C ILE A 14 -1.61 8.77 -8.05
N PHE A 15 -1.96 10.03 -7.79
CA PHE A 15 -2.94 10.76 -8.57
C PHE A 15 -2.43 11.30 -9.91
N SER A 16 -1.11 11.45 -10.07
CA SER A 16 -0.53 12.21 -11.18
C SER A 16 0.36 11.39 -12.12
N LEU A 17 0.84 10.22 -11.68
CA LEU A 17 1.80 9.40 -12.40
C LEU A 17 1.23 8.03 -12.76
N ALA A 18 1.73 7.44 -13.84
CA ALA A 18 1.48 6.03 -14.10
C ALA A 18 2.27 5.16 -13.11
N VAL A 19 1.73 3.98 -12.77
CA VAL A 19 2.34 3.04 -11.81
C VAL A 19 3.84 2.80 -12.06
N GLY A 20 4.24 2.56 -13.31
CA GLY A 20 5.65 2.35 -13.66
C GLY A 20 6.55 3.57 -13.43
N GLN A 21 6.00 4.80 -13.46
CA GLN A 21 6.74 6.02 -13.15
C GLN A 21 6.91 6.21 -11.64
N ILE A 22 5.89 5.83 -10.85
CA ILE A 22 5.98 5.79 -9.39
C ILE A 22 7.11 4.83 -9.00
N GLU A 23 7.09 3.59 -9.51
CA GLU A 23 8.14 2.60 -9.17
C GLU A 23 9.56 3.10 -9.49
N VAL A 24 9.75 3.75 -10.66
CA VAL A 24 11.05 4.33 -11.04
C VAL A 24 11.46 5.46 -10.08
N LYS A 25 10.54 6.35 -9.70
CA LYS A 25 10.82 7.46 -8.78
C LYS A 25 11.31 6.94 -7.43
N TYR A 26 10.59 6.00 -6.81
CA TYR A 26 10.94 5.47 -5.50
C TYR A 26 12.17 4.56 -5.54
N TYR A 27 12.43 3.87 -6.67
CA TYR A 27 13.69 3.17 -6.92
C TYR A 27 14.89 4.14 -6.90
N ASP A 28 14.79 5.27 -7.60
CA ASP A 28 15.86 6.27 -7.67
C ASP A 28 16.09 6.92 -6.31
N MET A 29 15.02 7.17 -5.54
CA MET A 29 15.14 7.68 -4.16
C MET A 29 15.83 6.68 -3.23
N CYS A 30 15.46 5.40 -3.26
CA CYS A 30 16.18 4.37 -2.50
C CYS A 30 17.65 4.28 -2.93
N SER A 31 17.92 4.42 -4.23
CA SER A 31 19.28 4.40 -4.76
C SER A 31 20.13 5.56 -4.23
N MET A 32 19.52 6.74 -4.04
CA MET A 32 20.17 7.94 -3.53
C MET A 32 20.36 7.90 -2.01
N LEU A 33 19.31 7.54 -1.26
CA LEU A 33 19.29 7.61 0.21
C LEU A 33 19.96 6.41 0.88
N ALA A 34 19.89 5.23 0.26
CA ALA A 34 20.52 4.01 0.77
C ALA A 34 21.70 3.57 -0.10
N SER A 35 21.41 2.94 -1.24
CA SER A 35 22.35 2.71 -2.35
C SER A 35 21.63 1.97 -3.49
N GLY A 36 22.18 2.03 -4.70
CA GLY A 36 21.66 1.25 -5.84
C GLY A 36 21.66 -0.27 -5.59
N MET A 37 22.52 -0.77 -4.70
CA MET A 37 22.50 -2.19 -4.31
C MET A 37 21.24 -2.53 -3.49
N HIS A 38 20.79 -1.65 -2.59
CA HIS A 38 19.56 -1.88 -1.84
C HIS A 38 18.34 -1.77 -2.75
N ALA A 39 18.32 -0.77 -3.64
CA ALA A 39 17.24 -0.60 -4.61
C ALA A 39 17.11 -1.82 -5.53
N GLU A 40 18.21 -2.33 -6.11
CA GLU A 40 18.16 -3.55 -6.93
C GLU A 40 17.76 -4.80 -6.13
N ARG A 41 18.20 -4.94 -4.86
CA ARG A 41 17.74 -6.05 -4.00
C ARG A 41 16.22 -6.04 -3.84
N ILE A 42 15.64 -4.88 -3.52
CA ILE A 42 14.18 -4.72 -3.35
C ILE A 42 13.45 -4.99 -4.67
N LYS A 43 13.97 -4.44 -5.77
CA LYS A 43 13.38 -4.60 -7.10
C LYS A 43 13.27 -6.06 -7.53
N LEU A 44 14.23 -6.89 -7.12
CA LEU A 44 14.30 -8.32 -7.43
C LEU A 44 13.42 -9.21 -6.55
N ILE A 45 12.73 -8.66 -5.53
CA ILE A 45 11.76 -9.43 -4.76
C ILE A 45 10.61 -9.86 -5.68
N PRO A 46 10.32 -11.17 -5.78
CA PRO A 46 9.25 -11.66 -6.63
C PRO A 46 7.89 -11.30 -6.03
N LEU A 47 7.02 -10.66 -6.80
CA LEU A 47 5.69 -10.27 -6.36
C LEU A 47 4.56 -11.04 -7.07
N ASP A 48 4.87 -11.94 -8.00
CA ASP A 48 3.85 -12.65 -8.79
C ASP A 48 2.81 -13.39 -7.93
N THR A 49 3.26 -14.13 -6.89
CA THR A 49 2.36 -14.85 -5.98
C THR A 49 1.64 -13.92 -5.01
N TYR A 50 2.30 -12.83 -4.61
CA TYR A 50 1.72 -11.79 -3.76
C TYR A 50 0.56 -11.09 -4.49
N GLU A 51 0.79 -10.69 -5.74
CA GLU A 51 -0.21 -10.07 -6.62
C GLU A 51 -1.36 -11.02 -6.97
N GLU A 52 -1.09 -12.32 -7.19
CA GLU A 52 -2.17 -13.29 -7.44
C GLU A 52 -3.07 -13.47 -6.21
N SER A 53 -2.48 -13.59 -5.02
CA SER A 53 -3.27 -13.69 -3.78
C SER A 53 -4.03 -12.39 -3.51
N MET A 54 -3.42 -11.23 -3.77
CA MET A 54 -4.08 -9.93 -3.70
C MET A 54 -5.27 -9.82 -4.66
N ARG A 55 -5.12 -10.30 -5.89
CA ARG A 55 -6.18 -10.32 -6.91
C ARG A 55 -7.38 -11.17 -6.49
N ILE A 56 -7.13 -12.29 -5.80
CA ILE A 56 -8.19 -13.10 -5.21
C ILE A 56 -8.90 -12.30 -4.11
N GLY A 57 -8.15 -11.73 -3.17
CA GLY A 57 -8.71 -10.97 -2.04
C GLY A 57 -9.52 -9.74 -2.47
N VAL A 58 -9.04 -8.95 -3.43
CA VAL A 58 -9.78 -7.79 -3.98
C VAL A 58 -11.11 -8.22 -4.60
N ARG A 59 -11.14 -9.34 -5.33
CA ARG A 59 -12.38 -9.83 -5.95
C ARG A 59 -13.39 -10.29 -4.90
N GLU A 60 -12.92 -11.02 -3.90
CA GLU A 60 -13.78 -11.44 -2.77
C GLU A 60 -14.30 -10.22 -2.00
N ALA A 61 -13.47 -9.20 -1.77
CA ALA A 61 -13.88 -7.97 -1.09
C ALA A 61 -14.98 -7.22 -1.86
N LEU A 62 -14.85 -7.14 -3.18
CA LEU A 62 -15.87 -6.53 -4.03
C LEU A 62 -17.20 -7.30 -4.01
N GLU A 63 -17.17 -8.64 -3.94
CA GLU A 63 -18.39 -9.44 -3.81
C GLU A 63 -19.12 -9.19 -2.48
N VAL A 64 -18.36 -9.02 -1.38
CA VAL A 64 -18.92 -8.71 -0.05
C VAL A 64 -19.50 -7.29 -0.01
N VAL A 65 -18.79 -6.30 -0.56
CA VAL A 65 -19.27 -4.90 -0.63
C VAL A 65 -20.63 -4.79 -1.31
N GLU A 66 -20.82 -5.48 -2.43
CA GLU A 66 -22.08 -5.45 -3.17
C GLU A 66 -23.25 -6.02 -2.35
N CYS A 67 -22.98 -6.95 -1.42
CA CYS A 67 -23.99 -7.57 -0.57
C CYS A 67 -24.34 -6.71 0.65
N GLU A 68 -23.37 -5.98 1.20
CA GLU A 68 -23.48 -5.29 2.49
C GLU A 68 -23.65 -3.77 2.36
N GLU A 69 -23.74 -3.24 1.14
CA GLU A 69 -23.84 -1.79 0.86
C GLU A 69 -22.71 -0.94 1.48
N ALA A 70 -21.54 -1.57 1.66
CA ALA A 70 -20.33 -0.94 2.19
C ALA A 70 -19.86 0.25 1.34
N LYS A 71 -19.10 1.15 1.96
CA LYS A 71 -18.70 2.44 1.36
C LYS A 71 -17.26 2.45 0.89
N ALA A 72 -16.38 1.64 1.47
CA ALA A 72 -14.98 1.54 1.05
C ALA A 72 -14.40 0.16 1.33
N ILE A 73 -13.31 -0.17 0.62
CA ILE A 73 -12.40 -1.26 0.95
C ILE A 73 -11.09 -0.65 1.43
N TYR A 74 -10.61 -1.05 2.60
CA TYR A 74 -9.30 -0.69 3.12
C TYR A 74 -8.37 -1.90 3.11
N PHE A 75 -7.30 -1.84 2.32
CA PHE A 75 -6.23 -2.83 2.34
C PHE A 75 -5.13 -2.41 3.31
N GLU A 76 -5.09 -3.04 4.48
CA GLU A 76 -4.05 -2.83 5.48
C GLU A 76 -2.97 -3.91 5.33
N TYR A 77 -1.70 -3.54 5.43
CA TYR A 77 -0.59 -4.49 5.53
C TYR A 77 0.35 -4.14 6.69
N ASN A 78 1.02 -5.12 7.26
CA ASN A 78 1.90 -4.90 8.39
C ASN A 78 3.38 -5.03 7.99
N LEU A 79 4.12 -3.91 8.04
CA LEU A 79 5.53 -3.86 7.68
C LEU A 79 6.42 -4.85 8.46
N ASP A 80 6.08 -5.12 9.73
CA ASP A 80 6.94 -5.86 10.66
C ASP A 80 6.43 -7.27 11.01
N ASN A 81 5.24 -7.64 10.52
CA ASN A 81 4.66 -8.96 10.68
C ASN A 81 4.45 -9.65 9.32
N GLU A 82 5.55 -10.17 8.75
CA GLU A 82 5.56 -10.93 7.48
C GLU A 82 4.90 -10.23 6.27
N TRP A 83 4.72 -8.90 6.32
CA TRP A 83 3.93 -8.17 5.32
C TRP A 83 2.50 -8.71 5.20
N ASP A 84 2.01 -9.35 6.27
CA ASP A 84 0.66 -9.89 6.37
C ASP A 84 -0.33 -8.74 6.15
N SER A 85 -1.40 -9.02 5.43
CA SER A 85 -2.36 -8.01 5.05
C SER A 85 -3.79 -8.50 5.12
N GLN A 86 -4.72 -7.55 5.18
CA GLN A 86 -6.14 -7.81 5.20
C GLN A 86 -6.89 -6.75 4.39
N PHE A 87 -8.03 -7.17 3.84
CA PHE A 87 -9.02 -6.28 3.26
C PHE A 87 -10.15 -6.09 4.26
N TYR A 88 -10.34 -4.87 4.74
CA TYR A 88 -11.48 -4.50 5.58
C TYR A 88 -12.58 -3.87 4.74
N ILE A 89 -13.81 -4.27 5.03
CA ILE A 89 -15.02 -3.78 4.38
C ILE A 89 -15.66 -2.72 5.30
N CYS A 90 -15.55 -1.46 4.92
CA CYS A 90 -15.89 -0.31 5.76
C CYS A 90 -17.29 0.23 5.43
N GLU A 91 -18.10 0.47 6.47
CA GLU A 91 -19.46 1.02 6.32
C GLU A 91 -19.48 2.52 6.06
N GLU A 92 -18.39 3.19 6.40
CA GLU A 92 -18.20 4.62 6.20
C GLU A 92 -16.98 4.88 5.29
N TYR A 93 -16.94 6.08 4.74
CA TYR A 93 -15.81 6.58 3.99
C TYR A 93 -15.76 8.10 4.11
N VAL A 94 -14.59 8.62 4.42
CA VAL A 94 -14.34 10.06 4.46
C VAL A 94 -13.30 10.42 3.38
N PRO A 95 -13.61 11.42 2.52
CA PRO A 95 -12.68 11.89 1.50
C PRO A 95 -11.34 12.35 2.06
N LEU A 96 -10.28 12.24 1.26
CA LEU A 96 -8.92 12.58 1.68
C LEU A 96 -8.80 14.03 2.20
N GLU A 97 -9.55 14.99 1.61
CA GLU A 97 -9.46 16.41 1.97
C GLU A 97 -10.00 16.75 3.37
N GLU A 98 -10.76 15.85 3.98
CA GLU A 98 -11.29 16.05 5.34
C GLU A 98 -10.29 15.59 6.43
N GLU A 99 -9.16 14.98 6.03
CA GLU A 99 -8.06 14.57 6.93
C GLU A 99 -8.54 13.70 8.12
N ASP A 100 -9.49 12.80 7.86
CA ASP A 100 -10.08 11.89 8.85
C ASP A 100 -10.09 10.46 8.30
N ASP A 101 -9.31 9.59 8.93
CA ASP A 101 -9.19 8.17 8.61
C ASP A 101 -9.85 7.24 9.64
N ASP A 102 -10.62 7.80 10.59
CA ASP A 102 -11.33 7.00 11.59
C ASP A 102 -12.35 6.04 10.96
N TRP A 103 -12.83 6.35 9.74
CA TRP A 103 -13.71 5.48 8.95
C TRP A 103 -13.11 4.08 8.68
N ALA A 104 -11.79 3.95 8.70
CA ALA A 104 -11.09 2.68 8.48
C ALA A 104 -10.93 1.85 9.77
N SER A 105 -11.30 2.40 10.93
CA SER A 105 -11.19 1.73 12.24
C SER A 105 -12.37 0.83 12.57
N GLU A 106 -13.51 0.99 11.88
CA GLU A 106 -14.69 0.15 12.03
C GLU A 106 -15.01 -0.56 10.70
N TRP A 107 -15.10 -1.89 10.75
CA TRP A 107 -15.39 -2.72 9.59
C TRP A 107 -16.38 -3.83 9.92
N THR A 108 -17.18 -4.23 8.92
CA THR A 108 -18.19 -5.28 9.07
C THR A 108 -17.60 -6.67 8.79
N TYR A 109 -16.70 -6.75 7.82
CA TYR A 109 -16.04 -7.98 7.40
C TYR A 109 -14.57 -7.72 7.11
N ASN A 110 -13.78 -8.77 7.24
CA ASN A 110 -12.39 -8.78 6.81
C ASN A 110 -12.11 -10.03 5.97
N ILE A 111 -11.27 -9.86 4.96
CA ILE A 111 -10.78 -10.93 4.09
C ILE A 111 -9.26 -10.98 4.21
N GLU A 112 -8.73 -12.19 4.31
CA GLU A 112 -7.29 -12.41 4.40
C GLU A 112 -6.60 -11.95 3.11
N GLY A 113 -5.59 -11.09 3.26
CA GLY A 113 -4.77 -10.61 2.17
C GLY A 113 -3.52 -11.46 1.95
N PRO A 114 -2.69 -11.10 0.97
CA PRO A 114 -1.41 -11.75 0.75
C PRO A 114 -0.41 -11.48 1.90
N ARG A 115 0.69 -12.23 1.88
CA ARG A 115 1.85 -12.04 2.75
C ARG A 115 3.14 -12.12 1.95
N SER A 116 4.19 -11.44 2.41
CA SER A 116 5.52 -11.52 1.79
C SER A 116 6.62 -11.43 2.85
N VAL A 117 7.15 -12.60 3.20
CA VAL A 117 8.29 -12.71 4.12
C VAL A 117 9.51 -11.96 3.57
N GLU A 118 9.69 -11.95 2.24
CA GLU A 118 10.82 -11.26 1.60
C GLU A 118 10.77 -9.73 1.74
N LEU A 119 9.58 -9.12 1.67
CA LEU A 119 9.41 -7.68 1.94
C LEU A 119 9.69 -7.38 3.42
N ALA A 120 9.13 -8.19 4.32
CA ALA A 120 9.32 -8.04 5.76
C ALA A 120 10.78 -8.24 6.20
N ASP A 121 11.49 -9.22 5.64
CA ASP A 121 12.91 -9.45 5.92
C ASP A 121 13.76 -8.23 5.52
N MET A 122 13.49 -7.64 4.35
CA MET A 122 14.19 -6.44 3.90
C MET A 122 13.93 -5.23 4.81
N TYR A 123 12.70 -5.10 5.32
CA TYR A 123 12.35 -4.07 6.29
C TYR A 123 13.04 -4.32 7.64
N ALA A 124 12.98 -5.54 8.18
CA ALA A 124 13.55 -5.91 9.48
C ALA A 124 15.08 -5.68 9.55
N GLU A 125 15.80 -5.80 8.42
CA GLU A 125 17.23 -5.47 8.33
C GLU A 125 17.54 -3.97 8.61
N ASN A 126 16.57 -3.06 8.45
CA ASN A 126 16.81 -1.62 8.37
C ASN A 126 15.95 -0.78 9.32
N GLY A 127 14.76 -1.27 9.68
CA GLY A 127 13.74 -0.53 10.42
C GLY A 127 13.02 0.52 9.58
N PHE A 128 12.14 1.30 10.22
CA PHE A 128 11.26 2.25 9.57
C PHE A 128 11.98 3.50 9.03
N ASP A 129 12.32 4.46 9.89
CA ASP A 129 12.79 5.80 9.49
C ASP A 129 14.01 6.28 10.30
N THR A 130 14.71 5.35 10.97
CA THR A 130 15.78 5.68 11.94
C THR A 130 16.96 6.48 11.35
N ASN A 131 17.12 6.49 10.04
CA ASN A 131 18.12 7.25 9.28
C ASN A 131 17.74 7.29 7.79
N GLU A 132 18.46 8.08 6.98
CA GLU A 132 18.19 8.23 5.53
C GLU A 132 18.17 6.90 4.77
N LYS A 133 19.07 5.96 5.11
CA LYS A 133 19.09 4.63 4.48
C LYS A 133 17.81 3.86 4.80
N ALA A 134 17.35 3.88 6.05
CA ALA A 134 16.09 3.24 6.45
C ALA A 134 14.90 3.87 5.71
N ILE A 135 14.82 5.21 5.67
CA ILE A 135 13.78 5.94 4.94
C ILE A 135 13.74 5.52 3.46
N GLY A 136 14.89 5.53 2.76
CA GLY A 136 14.94 5.17 1.35
C GLY A 136 14.50 3.73 1.08
N ILE A 137 14.86 2.79 1.95
CA ILE A 137 14.48 1.38 1.84
C ILE A 137 12.99 1.19 2.11
N THR A 138 12.50 1.72 3.24
CA THR A 138 11.09 1.61 3.64
C THR A 138 10.16 2.22 2.60
N LEU A 139 10.49 3.41 2.08
CA LEU A 139 9.70 4.05 1.04
C LEU A 139 9.63 3.23 -0.24
N TYR A 140 10.72 2.58 -0.66
CA TYR A 140 10.68 1.78 -1.86
C TYR A 140 9.94 0.45 -1.66
N LEU A 141 10.00 -0.14 -0.46
CA LEU A 141 9.16 -1.29 -0.12
C LEU A 141 7.67 -0.91 -0.15
N ILE A 142 7.28 0.20 0.47
CA ILE A 142 5.90 0.74 0.43
C ILE A 142 5.48 1.01 -1.01
N ALA A 143 6.31 1.71 -1.80
CA ALA A 143 6.00 2.01 -3.19
C ALA A 143 5.80 0.75 -4.03
N ARG A 144 6.59 -0.30 -3.79
CA ARG A 144 6.42 -1.60 -4.46
C ARG A 144 5.08 -2.24 -4.11
N THR A 145 4.69 -2.24 -2.83
CA THR A 145 3.38 -2.75 -2.39
C THR A 145 2.23 -1.96 -3.02
N VAL A 146 2.30 -0.62 -2.97
CA VAL A 146 1.30 0.27 -3.55
C VAL A 146 1.20 0.08 -5.07
N CYS A 147 2.32 0.00 -5.79
CA CYS A 147 2.32 -0.21 -7.24
C CYS A 147 1.71 -1.57 -7.63
N SER A 148 2.02 -2.64 -6.91
CA SER A 148 1.38 -3.95 -7.10
C SER A 148 -0.12 -3.88 -6.82
N PHE A 149 -0.51 -3.20 -5.74
CA PHE A 149 -1.91 -3.01 -5.38
C PHE A 149 -2.70 -2.23 -6.42
N MET A 150 -2.19 -1.09 -6.87
CA MET A 150 -2.81 -0.30 -7.93
C MET A 150 -2.93 -1.09 -9.24
N SER A 151 -1.91 -1.89 -9.58
CA SER A 151 -1.94 -2.74 -10.76
C SER A 151 -3.07 -3.76 -10.67
N VAL A 152 -3.20 -4.46 -9.55
CA VAL A 152 -4.30 -5.42 -9.29
C VAL A 152 -5.65 -4.72 -9.32
N CYS A 153 -5.79 -3.57 -8.65
CA CYS A 153 -7.04 -2.81 -8.61
C CYS A 153 -7.46 -2.31 -10.01
N SER A 154 -6.50 -2.03 -10.90
CA SER A 154 -6.80 -1.62 -12.27
C SER A 154 -7.44 -2.71 -13.14
N GLU A 155 -7.35 -3.98 -12.71
CA GLU A 155 -7.95 -5.13 -13.41
C GLU A 155 -9.42 -5.35 -13.04
N VAL A 156 -9.89 -4.74 -11.96
CA VAL A 156 -11.26 -4.87 -11.46
C VAL A 156 -12.02 -3.57 -11.67
N LYS A 157 -13.35 -3.66 -11.70
CA LYS A 157 -14.21 -2.48 -11.66
C LYS A 157 -14.75 -2.33 -10.26
N SER A 158 -14.56 -1.15 -9.68
CA SER A 158 -15.17 -0.77 -8.41
C SER A 158 -15.92 0.55 -8.59
N ASN A 159 -17.05 0.66 -7.90
CA ASN A 159 -17.81 1.91 -7.79
C ASN A 159 -17.63 2.58 -6.41
N ILE A 160 -16.81 1.98 -5.55
CA ILE A 160 -16.46 2.50 -4.23
C ILE A 160 -14.95 2.73 -4.13
N PRO A 161 -14.50 3.64 -3.27
CA PRO A 161 -13.10 3.83 -2.93
C PRO A 161 -12.42 2.53 -2.49
N ILE A 162 -11.21 2.31 -3.00
CA ILE A 162 -10.30 1.25 -2.57
C ILE A 162 -9.02 1.93 -2.11
N CYS A 163 -8.68 1.75 -0.84
CA CYS A 163 -7.60 2.45 -0.16
C CYS A 163 -6.56 1.44 0.34
N ILE A 164 -5.34 1.92 0.61
CA ILE A 164 -4.22 1.09 1.08
C ILE A 164 -3.43 1.85 2.15
N GLY A 165 -2.95 1.14 3.16
CA GLY A 165 -2.08 1.70 4.18
C GLY A 165 -1.33 0.59 4.90
N PHE A 166 -0.15 0.90 5.44
CA PHE A 166 0.41 0.00 6.44
C PHE A 166 -0.25 0.23 7.81
N HIS A 167 -0.08 -0.71 8.75
CA HIS A 167 -0.60 -0.56 10.10
C HIS A 167 -0.14 0.75 10.76
N ASP A 168 -1.08 1.52 11.32
CA ASP A 168 -0.87 2.87 11.86
C ASP A 168 -0.44 3.95 10.84
N GLN A 169 -0.56 3.70 9.53
CA GLN A 169 -0.34 4.74 8.53
C GLN A 169 -1.46 5.79 8.57
N ASP A 170 -1.06 7.05 8.70
CA ASP A 170 -1.94 8.21 8.66
C ASP A 170 -1.24 9.33 7.85
N PRO A 171 -1.82 9.83 6.73
CA PRO A 171 -3.08 9.37 6.14
C PRO A 171 -2.96 8.03 5.39
N ILE A 172 -4.06 7.29 5.35
CA ILE A 172 -4.27 6.12 4.49
C ILE A 172 -4.22 6.58 3.03
N ILE A 173 -3.59 5.80 2.15
CA ILE A 173 -3.44 6.15 0.75
C ILE A 173 -4.72 5.84 -0.04
N ARG A 174 -5.17 6.80 -0.85
CA ARG A 174 -6.27 6.64 -1.81
C ARG A 174 -5.73 6.32 -3.19
N THR A 175 -6.25 5.26 -3.81
CA THR A 175 -5.80 4.82 -5.15
C THR A 175 -6.44 5.62 -6.30
N GLY A 176 -7.49 6.39 -6.01
CA GLY A 176 -8.17 7.29 -6.94
C GLY A 176 -8.66 8.54 -6.22
N ARG A 177 -8.97 9.59 -6.99
CA ARG A 177 -9.62 10.80 -6.46
C ARG A 177 -11.10 10.55 -6.26
N ASP A 178 -11.63 11.11 -5.18
CA ASP A 178 -13.04 11.06 -4.78
C ASP A 178 -13.98 11.78 -5.76
#